data_AF-A0A0P6XL05-F1
#
_entry.id   AF-A0A0P6XL05-F1
#
_cell.length_a   1.000
_cell.length_b   1.000
_cell.length_c   1.000
_cell.angle_alpha   90.00
_cell.angle_beta   90.00
_cell.angle_gamma   90.00
#
_symmetry.space_group_name_H-M   'P 1'
#
loop_
_entity.id
_entity.type
_entity.pdbx_description
1 polymer ?
#
loop_
_entity_poly.entity_id
_entity_poly.type
_entity_poly.pdbx_seq_one_letter_code
_entity_poly.pdbx_strand_id
1 'polypeptide(L)'
;MQAGPVLPYLQCVPYARRVSGIQIYGDAWTWWGQADGRYKRGSRPRVGAVMAFQPHGNMTLGHVAAVSRIVDSRTVLLRHANWSPIDGRRGQIEDDVRAVDVSENNDWSAVRVWFDPIQSLGSTAWPVSGFIYNEKPGAKAKDSVLAAKPSAAPRRDVIGEIITASENRGSKKKG
;
A
#
# COMPACT_ATOMS: atom_id res chain seq x y z
N MET A 1 -5.76 37.11 -21.72
CA MET A 1 -5.32 36.10 -20.74
C MET A 1 -5.26 34.77 -21.49
N GLN A 2 -4.08 34.31 -21.89
CA GLN A 2 -3.95 33.03 -22.59
C GLN A 2 -4.09 31.92 -21.55
N ALA A 3 -5.13 31.08 -21.68
CA ALA A 3 -5.22 29.86 -20.90
C ALA A 3 -4.00 28.99 -21.24
N GLY A 4 -3.18 28.68 -20.23
CA GLY A 4 -2.05 27.75 -20.41
C GLY A 4 -2.54 26.38 -20.91
N PRO A 5 -1.64 25.56 -21.45
CA PRO A 5 -2.01 24.25 -22.00
C PRO A 5 -2.70 23.39 -20.94
N VAL A 6 -3.89 22.91 -21.25
CA VAL A 6 -4.64 21.99 -20.39
C VAL A 6 -3.96 20.63 -20.45
N LEU A 7 -3.34 20.20 -19.34
CA LEU A 7 -2.76 18.87 -19.25
C LEU A 7 -3.84 17.79 -19.53
N PRO A 8 -3.49 16.70 -20.25
CA PRO A 8 -4.44 15.63 -20.59
C PRO A 8 -5.01 14.99 -19.32
N TYR A 9 -6.30 14.63 -19.33
CA TYR A 9 -6.92 13.93 -18.21
C TYR A 9 -6.49 12.46 -18.22
N LEU A 10 -5.67 12.08 -17.24
CA LEU A 10 -5.15 10.72 -17.10
C LEU A 10 -6.04 9.89 -16.20
N GLN A 11 -6.17 8.60 -16.51
CA GLN A 11 -7.00 7.65 -15.78
C GLN A 11 -6.12 6.56 -15.19
N CYS A 12 -6.53 6.00 -14.05
CA CYS A 12 -5.76 4.98 -13.34
C CYS A 12 -5.52 3.72 -14.18
N VAL A 13 -6.55 3.23 -14.88
CA VAL A 13 -6.52 2.00 -15.69
C VAL A 13 -5.48 2.06 -16.81
N PRO A 14 -5.52 3.02 -17.78
CA PRO A 14 -4.49 3.14 -18.81
C PRO A 14 -3.08 3.31 -18.26
N TYR A 15 -2.92 4.07 -17.17
CA TYR A 15 -1.62 4.30 -16.56
C TYR A 15 -1.07 3.02 -15.89
N ALA A 16 -1.87 2.33 -15.08
CA ALA A 16 -1.51 1.09 -14.43
C ALA A 16 -1.10 0.01 -15.44
N ARG A 17 -1.80 -0.11 -16.57
CA ARG A 17 -1.41 -1.01 -17.67
C ARG A 17 -0.03 -0.68 -18.22
N ARG A 18 0.23 0.61 -18.50
CA ARG A 18 1.51 1.08 -19.04
C ARG A 18 2.67 0.74 -18.13
N VAL A 19 2.53 0.93 -16.81
CA VAL A 19 3.64 0.75 -15.87
C VAL A 19 3.80 -0.68 -15.34
N SER A 20 2.73 -1.49 -15.34
CA SER A 20 2.78 -2.89 -14.87
C SER A 20 2.93 -3.92 -15.98
N GLY A 21 2.56 -3.57 -17.21
CA GLY A 21 2.46 -4.50 -18.34
C GLY A 21 1.20 -5.39 -18.33
N ILE A 22 0.32 -5.26 -17.33
CA ILE A 22 -0.96 -5.99 -17.28
C ILE A 22 -1.90 -5.47 -18.39
N GLN A 23 -2.53 -6.40 -19.11
CA GLN A 23 -3.42 -6.12 -20.25
C GLN A 23 -4.88 -6.42 -19.89
N ILE A 24 -5.35 -5.79 -18.81
CA ILE A 24 -6.76 -5.79 -18.36
C ILE A 24 -7.36 -4.42 -18.67
N TYR A 25 -8.61 -4.38 -19.09
CA TYR A 25 -9.29 -3.19 -19.61
C TYR A 25 -10.67 -3.04 -18.95
N GLY A 26 -11.30 -1.88 -19.13
CA GLY A 26 -12.56 -1.53 -18.47
C GLY A 26 -12.35 -0.96 -17.08
N ASP A 27 -13.42 -0.90 -16.31
CA ASP A 27 -13.44 -0.26 -14.99
C ASP A 27 -12.49 -0.94 -14.00
N ALA A 28 -11.87 -0.14 -13.13
CA ALA A 28 -10.84 -0.61 -12.21
C ALA A 28 -11.35 -1.72 -11.26
N TRP A 29 -12.59 -1.62 -10.75
CA TRP A 29 -13.16 -2.62 -9.86
C TRP A 29 -13.29 -4.01 -10.50
N THR A 30 -13.43 -4.09 -11.82
CA THR A 30 -13.55 -5.38 -12.53
C THR A 30 -12.22 -6.10 -12.67
N TRP A 31 -11.08 -5.41 -12.48
CA TRP A 31 -9.76 -5.96 -12.75
C TRP A 31 -9.43 -7.18 -11.89
N TRP A 32 -9.88 -7.18 -10.64
CA TRP A 32 -9.65 -8.32 -9.75
C TRP A 32 -10.30 -9.60 -10.26
N GLY A 33 -11.54 -9.52 -10.73
CA GLY A 33 -12.25 -10.64 -11.34
C GLY A 33 -11.65 -11.04 -12.70
N GLN A 34 -11.36 -10.06 -13.55
CA GLN A 34 -10.74 -10.31 -14.86
C GLN A 34 -9.34 -10.92 -14.79
N ALA A 35 -8.62 -10.68 -13.69
CA ALA A 35 -7.30 -11.28 -13.48
C ALA A 35 -7.39 -12.78 -13.21
N ASP A 36 -8.52 -13.29 -12.75
CA ASP A 36 -8.68 -14.71 -12.47
C ASP A 36 -8.44 -15.57 -13.71
N GLY A 37 -7.66 -16.64 -13.54
CA GLY A 37 -7.24 -17.52 -14.65
C GLY A 37 -6.30 -16.88 -15.69
N ARG A 38 -6.09 -15.56 -15.69
CA ARG A 38 -5.23 -14.84 -16.66
C ARG A 38 -3.92 -14.36 -16.07
N TYR A 39 -3.96 -13.91 -14.82
CA TYR A 39 -2.84 -13.41 -14.05
C TYR A 39 -2.84 -14.03 -12.66
N LYS A 40 -1.65 -14.21 -12.07
CA LYS A 40 -1.54 -14.61 -10.68
C LYS A 40 -2.08 -13.49 -9.79
N ARG A 41 -2.89 -13.86 -8.80
CA ARG A 41 -3.42 -12.98 -7.75
C ARG A 41 -2.83 -13.34 -6.39
N GLY A 42 -2.80 -12.40 -5.46
CA GLY A 42 -2.37 -12.66 -4.09
C GLY A 42 -2.56 -11.45 -3.16
N SER A 43 -2.16 -11.59 -1.90
CA SER A 43 -2.32 -10.56 -0.86
C SER A 43 -1.04 -9.82 -0.50
N ARG A 44 0.11 -10.21 -1.07
CA ARG A 44 1.40 -9.58 -0.75
C ARG A 44 1.83 -8.58 -1.82
N PRO A 45 2.33 -7.40 -1.46
CA PRO A 45 2.87 -6.45 -2.42
C PRO A 45 4.13 -7.03 -3.07
N ARG A 46 4.28 -6.75 -4.37
CA ARG A 46 5.50 -6.99 -5.15
C ARG A 46 5.70 -5.79 -6.06
N VAL A 47 6.96 -5.36 -6.26
CA VAL A 47 7.25 -4.29 -7.21
C VAL A 47 6.70 -4.67 -8.60
N GLY A 48 5.98 -3.74 -9.24
CA GLY A 48 5.29 -3.93 -10.50
C GLY A 48 3.90 -4.58 -10.40
N ALA A 49 3.52 -5.14 -9.24
CA ALA A 49 2.17 -5.65 -9.02
C ALA A 49 1.15 -4.51 -8.97
N VAL A 50 -0.07 -4.77 -9.44
CA VAL A 50 -1.17 -3.81 -9.36
C VAL A 50 -2.04 -4.11 -8.14
N MET A 51 -2.09 -3.18 -7.20
CA MET A 51 -3.06 -3.15 -6.11
C MET A 51 -4.43 -2.80 -6.68
N ALA A 52 -5.42 -3.65 -6.42
CA ALA A 52 -6.81 -3.49 -6.88
C ALA A 52 -7.72 -3.07 -5.73
N PHE A 53 -8.22 -1.84 -5.78
CA PHE A 53 -9.13 -1.27 -4.80
C PHE A 53 -10.58 -1.61 -5.13
N GLN A 54 -11.37 -1.92 -4.10
CA GLN A 54 -12.81 -2.14 -4.25
C GLN A 54 -13.55 -0.80 -4.35
N PRO A 55 -14.76 -0.79 -4.96
CA PRO A 55 -15.66 0.34 -4.84
C PRO A 55 -15.95 0.67 -3.37
N HIS A 56 -15.81 1.94 -2.98
CA HIS A 56 -16.03 2.35 -1.60
C HIS A 56 -16.36 3.84 -1.51
N GLY A 57 -17.42 4.19 -0.78
CA GLY A 57 -17.87 5.58 -0.64
C GLY A 57 -18.10 6.25 -1.99
N ASN A 58 -17.40 7.36 -2.24
CA ASN A 58 -17.46 8.12 -3.49
C ASN A 58 -16.61 7.51 -4.64
N MET A 59 -15.78 6.50 -4.38
CA MET A 59 -14.98 5.81 -5.37
C MET A 59 -15.74 4.61 -5.92
N THR A 60 -16.77 4.84 -6.74
CA THR A 60 -17.68 3.78 -7.22
C THR A 60 -17.08 2.90 -8.32
N LEU A 61 -16.12 3.41 -9.09
CA LEU A 61 -15.46 2.65 -10.16
C LEU A 61 -14.27 1.80 -9.67
N GLY A 62 -14.01 1.80 -8.37
CA GLY A 62 -12.79 1.26 -7.78
C GLY A 62 -11.55 2.05 -8.22
N HIS A 63 -10.37 1.49 -7.97
CA HIS A 63 -9.10 2.09 -8.38
C HIS A 63 -8.03 1.02 -8.57
N VAL A 64 -7.00 1.33 -9.35
CA VAL A 64 -5.83 0.47 -9.53
C VAL A 64 -4.56 1.30 -9.44
N ALA A 65 -3.57 0.76 -8.74
CA ALA A 65 -2.27 1.41 -8.56
C ALA A 65 -1.14 0.39 -8.63
N ALA A 66 -0.07 0.70 -9.34
CA ALA A 66 1.09 -0.19 -9.43
C ALA A 66 2.07 0.09 -8.28
N VAL A 67 2.60 -0.96 -7.65
CA VAL A 67 3.62 -0.82 -6.61
C VAL A 67 4.96 -0.45 -7.24
N SER A 68 5.50 0.72 -6.94
CA SER A 68 6.85 1.12 -7.38
C SER A 68 7.93 0.64 -6.44
N ARG A 69 7.66 0.63 -5.13
CA ARG A 69 8.64 0.25 -4.10
C ARG A 69 7.95 -0.36 -2.88
N ILE A 70 8.60 -1.32 -2.25
CA ILE A 70 8.24 -1.80 -0.91
C ILE A 70 9.18 -1.12 0.07
N VAL A 71 8.62 -0.39 1.04
CA VAL A 71 9.40 0.34 2.06
C VAL A 71 9.61 -0.56 3.28
N ASP A 72 8.53 -1.16 3.77
CA ASP A 72 8.53 -2.08 4.91
C ASP A 72 7.34 -3.05 4.82
N SER A 73 7.06 -3.79 5.90
CA SER A 73 5.98 -4.79 5.92
C SER A 73 4.57 -4.22 5.75
N ARG A 74 4.38 -2.92 6.03
CA ARG A 74 3.09 -2.21 5.97
C ARG A 74 3.11 -1.00 5.06
N THR A 75 4.25 -0.62 4.47
CA THR A 75 4.36 0.58 3.65
C THR A 75 4.88 0.25 2.26
N VAL A 76 4.14 0.72 1.25
CA VAL A 76 4.57 0.70 -0.16
C VAL A 76 4.49 2.09 -0.76
N LEU A 77 5.21 2.28 -1.86
CA LEU A 77 5.05 3.42 -2.75
C LEU A 77 4.30 2.95 -4.01
N LEU A 78 3.38 3.78 -4.48
CA LEU A 78 2.50 3.50 -5.59
C LEU A 78 2.73 4.48 -6.75
N ARG A 79 2.53 4.00 -7.96
CA ARG A 79 2.33 4.82 -9.17
C ARG A 79 0.89 4.64 -9.63
N HIS A 80 0.16 5.74 -9.69
CA HIS A 80 -1.20 5.77 -10.21
C HIS A 80 -1.51 7.13 -10.84
N ALA A 81 -2.73 7.25 -11.38
CA ALA A 81 -3.24 8.52 -11.86
C ALA A 81 -4.66 8.73 -11.35
N ASN A 82 -5.12 9.98 -11.29
CA ASN A 82 -6.50 10.34 -10.94
C ASN A 82 -6.92 10.03 -9.49
N TRP A 83 -5.99 9.97 -8.54
CA TRP A 83 -6.34 9.64 -7.15
C TRP A 83 -6.65 10.86 -6.29
N SER A 84 -5.78 11.86 -6.32
CA SER A 84 -6.00 13.12 -5.63
C SER A 84 -6.24 14.27 -6.60
N PRO A 85 -7.02 15.30 -6.21
CA PRO A 85 -6.92 16.61 -6.84
C PRO A 85 -5.57 17.23 -6.47
N ILE A 86 -4.79 17.62 -7.47
CA ILE A 86 -3.55 18.38 -7.31
C ILE A 86 -3.80 19.74 -7.94
N ASP A 87 -3.49 20.82 -7.24
CA ASP A 87 -3.81 22.20 -7.68
C ASP A 87 -5.29 22.37 -8.09
N GLY A 88 -6.19 21.71 -7.35
CA GLY A 88 -7.64 21.76 -7.58
C GLY A 88 -8.16 20.89 -8.72
N ARG A 89 -7.32 20.08 -9.39
CA ARG A 89 -7.73 19.24 -10.52
C ARG A 89 -7.28 17.79 -10.41
N ARG A 90 -8.20 16.88 -10.74
CA ARG A 90 -7.96 15.43 -10.87
C ARG A 90 -7.44 15.05 -12.27
N GLY A 91 -7.01 13.80 -12.41
CA GLY A 91 -6.54 13.25 -13.68
C GLY A 91 -5.05 13.47 -13.95
N GLN A 92 -4.25 13.56 -12.89
CA GLN A 92 -2.79 13.72 -12.96
C GLN A 92 -2.10 12.41 -12.55
N ILE A 93 -0.83 12.24 -12.96
CA ILE A 93 0.01 11.13 -12.47
C ILE A 93 0.55 11.51 -11.11
N GLU A 94 0.52 10.53 -10.21
CA GLU A 94 1.13 10.60 -8.89
C GLU A 94 2.11 9.43 -8.79
N ASP A 95 3.40 9.76 -8.73
CA ASP A 95 4.48 8.78 -8.60
C ASP A 95 4.99 8.70 -7.17
N ASP A 96 5.34 7.48 -6.75
CA ASP A 96 5.89 7.17 -5.44
C ASP A 96 5.00 7.62 -4.26
N VAL A 97 3.68 7.52 -4.46
CA VAL A 97 2.66 7.86 -3.47
C VAL A 97 2.65 6.83 -2.35
N ARG A 98 2.79 7.31 -1.11
CA ARG A 98 2.80 6.42 0.06
C ARG A 98 1.41 5.78 0.28
N ALA A 99 1.39 4.46 0.39
CA ALA A 99 0.26 3.72 0.91
C ALA A 99 0.69 2.85 2.10
N VAL A 100 -0.16 2.82 3.13
CA VAL A 100 0.08 2.12 4.39
C VAL A 100 -1.03 1.12 4.63
N ASP A 101 -0.67 -0.14 4.84
CA ASP A 101 -1.57 -1.20 5.31
C ASP A 101 -2.03 -0.91 6.74
N VAL A 102 -3.34 -0.71 6.86
CA VAL A 102 -4.03 -0.47 8.13
C VAL A 102 -4.94 -1.63 8.50
N SER A 103 -4.85 -2.78 7.80
CA SER A 103 -5.61 -3.96 8.17
C SER A 103 -5.11 -4.54 9.50
N GLU A 104 -6.07 -5.09 10.26
CA GLU A 104 -5.82 -5.71 11.56
C GLU A 104 -4.79 -6.85 11.44
N ASN A 105 -4.88 -7.63 10.36
CA ASN A 105 -4.11 -8.85 10.15
C ASN A 105 -2.79 -8.67 9.39
N ASN A 106 -2.43 -7.44 8.98
CA ASN A 106 -1.26 -7.19 8.14
C ASN A 106 -1.32 -7.94 6.79
N ASP A 107 -2.51 -8.02 6.22
CA ASP A 107 -2.84 -8.78 5.03
C ASP A 107 -3.18 -7.90 3.82
N TRP A 108 -2.95 -6.59 3.95
CA TRP A 108 -3.21 -5.59 2.91
C TRP A 108 -4.67 -5.48 2.46
N SER A 109 -5.62 -6.01 3.24
CA SER A 109 -7.06 -5.91 2.92
C SER A 109 -7.62 -4.48 3.07
N ALA A 110 -6.91 -3.59 3.77
CA ALA A 110 -7.29 -2.19 3.92
C ALA A 110 -6.06 -1.28 3.95
N VAL A 111 -6.05 -0.23 3.13
CA VAL A 111 -4.92 0.72 3.07
C VAL A 111 -5.37 2.16 3.24
N ARG A 112 -4.53 2.98 3.85
CA ARG A 112 -4.61 4.44 3.69
C ARG A 112 -3.59 4.88 2.66
N VAL A 113 -3.95 5.86 1.84
CA VAL A 113 -3.09 6.39 0.78
C VAL A 113 -2.87 7.88 1.05
N TRP A 114 -1.66 8.37 0.77
CA TRP A 114 -1.37 9.79 0.78
C TRP A 114 -2.39 10.55 -0.07
N PHE A 115 -2.79 11.73 0.41
CA PHE A 115 -3.79 12.55 -0.22
C PHE A 115 -3.29 13.98 -0.32
N ASP A 116 -3.01 14.42 -1.55
CA ASP A 116 -2.37 15.70 -1.83
C ASP A 116 -3.07 16.91 -1.18
N PRO A 117 -4.42 17.06 -1.20
CA PRO A 117 -5.07 18.22 -0.61
C PRO A 117 -4.80 18.45 0.88
N ILE A 118 -4.48 17.39 1.63
CA ILE A 118 -4.21 17.49 3.07
C ILE A 118 -2.73 17.25 3.40
N GLN A 119 -1.88 17.06 2.38
CA GLN A 119 -0.44 16.80 2.51
C GLN A 119 -0.11 15.78 3.61
N SER A 120 -0.91 14.73 3.67
CA SER A 120 -0.80 13.69 4.69
C SER A 120 -1.50 12.41 4.25
N LEU A 121 -1.36 11.37 5.07
CA LEU A 121 -2.06 10.10 4.86
C LEU A 121 -3.57 10.33 5.01
N GLY A 122 -4.36 9.95 4.01
CA GLY A 122 -5.81 10.04 4.05
C GLY A 122 -6.41 9.27 5.22
N SER A 123 -7.52 9.76 5.77
CA SER A 123 -8.18 9.13 6.92
C SER A 123 -8.94 7.85 6.57
N THR A 124 -9.44 7.75 5.34
CA THR A 124 -10.20 6.61 4.82
C THR A 124 -9.32 5.36 4.69
N ALA A 125 -9.73 4.28 5.37
CA ALA A 125 -9.21 2.95 5.13
C ALA A 125 -9.91 2.37 3.89
N TRP A 126 -9.18 2.31 2.77
CA TRP A 126 -9.71 1.85 1.50
C TRP A 126 -9.62 0.33 1.39
N PRO A 127 -10.74 -0.36 1.09
CA PRO A 127 -10.73 -1.81 0.91
C PRO A 127 -9.98 -2.21 -0.36
N VAL A 128 -9.14 -3.23 -0.24
CA VAL A 128 -8.30 -3.76 -1.31
C VAL A 128 -8.60 -5.23 -1.50
N SER A 129 -8.84 -5.65 -2.74
CA SER A 129 -9.05 -7.06 -3.08
C SER A 129 -7.75 -7.86 -3.05
N GLY A 130 -6.64 -7.20 -3.36
CA GLY A 130 -5.29 -7.77 -3.35
C GLY A 130 -4.40 -7.18 -4.44
N PHE A 131 -3.42 -7.97 -4.85
CA PHE A 131 -2.42 -7.64 -5.85
C PHE A 131 -2.53 -8.58 -7.05
N ILE A 132 -2.51 -7.98 -8.25
CA ILE A 132 -2.43 -8.68 -9.52
C ILE A 132 -0.97 -8.64 -9.97
N TYR A 133 -0.39 -9.80 -10.21
CA TYR A 133 1.00 -9.94 -10.65
C TYR A 133 1.03 -10.12 -12.17
N ASN A 134 2.01 -9.50 -12.84
CA ASN A 134 2.25 -9.71 -14.27
C ASN A 134 2.94 -11.07 -14.53
N GLU A 135 2.28 -12.14 -14.10
CA GLU A 135 2.73 -13.53 -14.21
C GLU A 135 1.50 -14.40 -14.51
N LYS A 136 1.69 -15.45 -15.31
CA LYS A 136 0.63 -16.43 -15.54
C LYS A 136 0.33 -17.20 -14.24
N PRO A 137 -0.92 -17.64 -14.02
CA PRO A 137 -1.23 -18.59 -12.96
C PRO A 137 -0.31 -19.82 -13.02
N GLY A 138 0.11 -20.33 -11.86
CA GLY A 138 1.01 -21.49 -11.77
C GLY A 138 2.50 -21.20 -12.05
N ALA A 139 2.86 -19.99 -12.47
CA ALA A 139 4.27 -19.60 -12.54
C ALA A 139 4.92 -19.67 -11.15
N LYS A 140 6.07 -20.37 -11.06
CA LYS A 140 6.94 -20.29 -9.87
C LYS A 140 7.34 -18.83 -9.71
N ALA A 141 7.17 -18.28 -8.51
CA ALA A 141 7.55 -16.90 -8.23
C ALA A 141 9.03 -16.76 -8.57
N LYS A 142 9.38 -15.79 -9.43
CA LYS A 142 10.76 -15.32 -9.49
C LYS A 142 10.94 -14.50 -8.22
N ASP A 143 11.56 -15.13 -7.24
CA ASP A 143 11.87 -14.58 -5.93
C ASP A 143 12.80 -13.38 -6.08
N SER A 144 12.25 -12.21 -6.42
CA SER A 144 12.87 -10.93 -6.09
C SER A 144 12.69 -10.70 -4.59
N VAL A 145 13.42 -11.50 -3.81
CA VAL A 145 13.57 -11.39 -2.36
C VAL A 145 14.46 -10.18 -2.10
N LEU A 146 13.83 -9.01 -2.05
CA LEU A 146 14.19 -8.04 -1.03
C LEU A 146 13.18 -8.25 0.11
N ALA A 147 13.32 -9.37 0.80
CA ALA A 147 12.61 -9.60 2.05
C ALA A 147 13.05 -8.49 3.02
N ALA A 148 12.12 -7.62 3.38
CA ALA A 148 12.24 -6.85 4.60
C ALA A 148 12.45 -7.86 5.74
N LYS A 149 13.65 -7.87 6.31
CA LYS A 149 13.92 -8.61 7.54
C LYS A 149 12.91 -8.13 8.59
N PRO A 150 12.19 -9.03 9.29
CA PRO A 150 11.43 -8.61 10.45
C PRO A 150 12.43 -8.08 11.49
N SER A 151 12.46 -6.76 11.69
CA SER A 151 13.15 -6.17 12.83
C SER A 151 12.30 -6.44 14.07
N ALA A 152 12.44 -7.65 14.61
CA ALA A 152 12.01 -7.96 15.96
C ALA A 152 12.98 -7.28 16.94
N ALA A 153 12.75 -5.98 17.20
CA ALA A 153 13.30 -5.38 18.41
C ALA A 153 12.45 -5.87 19.60
N PRO A 154 13.05 -6.43 20.66
CA PRO A 154 12.29 -6.77 21.86
C PRO A 154 11.75 -5.47 22.47
N ARG A 155 10.43 -5.41 22.69
CA ARG A 155 9.86 -4.36 23.54
C ARG A 155 10.41 -4.57 24.95
N ARG A 156 11.14 -3.58 25.46
CA ARG A 156 11.51 -3.52 26.88
C ARG A 156 10.24 -3.20 27.67
N ASP A 157 9.70 -4.17 28.40
CA ASP A 157 8.62 -3.96 29.36
C ASP A 157 9.17 -3.24 30.60
N VAL A 158 9.17 -1.91 30.55
CA VAL A 158 9.61 -1.01 31.64
C VAL A 158 8.78 -1.20 32.92
N ILE A 159 7.58 -1.78 32.84
CA ILE A 159 6.67 -1.92 33.98
C ILE A 159 7.06 -3.10 34.90
N GLY A 160 7.76 -4.12 34.41
CA GLY A 160 8.17 -5.29 35.20
C GLY A 160 9.44 -5.09 36.04
N GLU A 161 10.33 -4.18 35.65
CA GLU A 161 11.64 -4.01 36.31
C GLU A 161 11.59 -3.20 37.62
N ILE A 162 10.50 -2.46 37.89
CA ILE A 162 10.39 -1.60 39.07
C ILE A 162 10.03 -2.38 40.35
N ILE A 163 9.37 -3.55 40.23
CA ILE A 163 8.87 -4.30 41.40
C ILE A 163 9.96 -5.17 42.05
N THR A 164 11.00 -5.58 41.33
CA THR A 164 12.03 -6.50 41.86
C THR A 164 13.16 -5.80 42.64
N ALA A 165 13.25 -4.48 42.66
CA ALA A 165 14.36 -3.76 43.29
C ALA A 165 14.16 -3.39 44.78
N SER A 166 13.03 -3.73 45.41
CA SER A 166 12.73 -3.29 46.79
C SER A 166 13.05 -4.28 47.91
N GLU A 167 13.39 -5.55 47.62
CA GLU A 167 13.45 -6.59 48.66
C GLU A 167 14.86 -6.97 49.17
N ASN A 168 15.91 -6.18 48.90
CA ASN A 168 17.25 -6.55 49.38
C ASN A 168 18.12 -5.40 49.91
N ARG A 169 17.60 -4.68 50.91
CA ARG A 169 18.44 -3.89 51.83
C ARG A 169 18.16 -4.29 53.28
N GLY A 170 18.65 -5.46 53.65
CA GLY A 170 18.72 -5.91 55.03
C GLY A 170 20.06 -6.61 55.30
N SER A 171 20.84 -6.05 56.23
CA SER A 171 21.91 -6.72 56.99
C SER A 171 23.32 -6.78 56.37
N LYS A 172 24.21 -5.88 56.83
CA LYS A 172 25.48 -6.29 57.48
C LYS A 172 26.24 -5.15 58.20
N LYS A 173 26.74 -5.52 59.39
CA LYS A 173 27.97 -5.10 60.09
C LYS A 173 27.94 -3.94 61.12
N LYS A 174 28.04 -4.31 62.40
CA LYS A 174 29.17 -4.12 63.36
C LYS A 174 28.64 -4.51 64.76
N GLY A 175 29.32 -5.24 65.63
CA GLY A 175 30.72 -5.69 65.69
C GLY A 175 30.83 -6.94 66.55
#